data_AF-A0A811QCW3-F1
#
_entry.id   AF-A0A811QCW3-F1
#
_cell.length_a   1.000
_cell.length_b   1.000
_cell.length_c   1.000
_cell.angle_alpha   90.00
_cell.angle_beta   90.00
_cell.angle_gamma   90.00
#
_symmetry.space_group_name_H-M   'P 1'
#
loop_
_entity.id
_entity.type
_entity.pdbx_description
1 polymer ?
#
loop_
_entity_poly.entity_id
_entity_poly.type
_entity_poly.pdbx_seq_one_letter_code
_entity_poly.pdbx_strand_id
1 'polypeptide(L)'
;MTHMEMIKAIKGHGYHDELVIPIIENTPYEYELTDSLSEAIAAYPKATAVLVRNHGIFVWGDSWISAKTQAESYHYLLDAAIKLYQLGIDWTTPEHGPIAKRPHKTLSPGISNGSHAAESPVQCVVLDIEGTTTPISFVTDVMFPYARDNVRKHLTSTFDSEETKEDIKLLRLQIEDDLRNRILGAVPVPPDEAGKEEVIDSLVSNVESMIKADRKITSLKQLQGHIWRTGFEKKEIQGVLFEDVPDALKNWHSSNIKVYIYSSGSREAQKLLFGNTMYGDLRKFLCGYFDTTIGNKRETRSYFEISQSLGVDNPSQILFITDVFQEAIAAKDAGFEVVISIRQGNAPVPENHGFRTIKSFSEI
;
A
#
# COMPACT_ATOMS: atom_id res chain seq x y z
N MET A 1 6.26 1.31 -30.17
CA MET A 1 6.55 2.63 -29.55
C MET A 1 8.03 2.91 -29.68
N THR A 2 8.45 4.16 -29.89
CA THR A 2 9.86 4.51 -30.17
C THR A 2 10.23 5.87 -29.55
N HIS A 3 11.52 6.23 -29.49
CA HIS A 3 12.02 7.54 -29.06
C HIS A 3 11.72 7.92 -27.60
N MET A 4 11.61 6.92 -26.72
CA MET A 4 11.53 7.10 -25.27
C MET A 4 12.79 6.59 -24.59
N GLU A 5 13.37 7.37 -23.67
CA GLU A 5 14.62 7.03 -22.97
C GLU A 5 14.52 5.70 -22.20
N MET A 6 13.34 5.42 -21.65
CA MET A 6 13.05 4.19 -20.92
C MET A 6 13.12 2.90 -21.76
N ILE A 7 13.10 3.00 -23.11
CA ILE A 7 13.29 1.84 -24.00
C ILE A 7 14.68 1.23 -23.81
N LYS A 8 15.70 2.02 -23.44
CA LYS A 8 17.08 1.54 -23.22
C LYS A 8 17.21 0.55 -22.07
N ALA A 9 16.24 0.53 -21.16
CA ALA A 9 16.21 -0.42 -20.05
C ALA A 9 15.76 -1.83 -20.50
N ILE A 10 15.23 -1.96 -21.72
CA ILE A 10 14.86 -3.24 -22.34
C ILE A 10 16.08 -3.77 -23.09
N LYS A 11 16.47 -5.01 -22.78
CA LYS A 11 17.64 -5.63 -23.38
C LYS A 11 17.49 -5.65 -24.91
N GLY A 12 18.54 -5.25 -25.62
CA GLY A 12 18.57 -5.25 -27.09
C GLY A 12 17.90 -4.04 -27.77
N HIS A 13 17.50 -3.02 -27.00
CA HIS A 13 16.90 -1.79 -27.53
C HIS A 13 17.66 -0.53 -27.13
N GLY A 14 17.79 0.40 -28.08
CA GLY A 14 18.27 1.76 -27.90
C GLY A 14 17.15 2.80 -28.02
N TYR A 15 17.50 4.08 -27.88
CA TYR A 15 16.53 5.19 -27.92
C TYR A 15 15.68 5.23 -29.20
N HIS A 16 16.31 4.99 -30.34
CA HIS A 16 15.65 5.03 -31.66
C HIS A 16 15.01 3.71 -32.08
N ASP A 17 15.17 2.65 -31.27
CA ASP A 17 14.58 1.36 -31.62
C ASP A 17 13.06 1.39 -31.40
N GLU A 18 12.36 0.58 -32.18
CA GLU A 18 10.94 0.33 -31.99
C GLU A 18 10.77 -0.84 -31.04
N LEU A 19 10.07 -0.59 -29.92
CA LEU A 19 9.66 -1.65 -29.02
C LEU A 19 8.40 -2.32 -29.55
N VAL A 20 8.49 -3.64 -29.77
CA VAL A 20 7.41 -4.52 -30.22
C VAL A 20 7.17 -5.61 -29.17
N ILE A 21 5.91 -5.80 -28.79
CA ILE A 21 5.49 -6.85 -27.85
C ILE A 21 4.47 -7.73 -28.58
N PRO A 22 4.77 -9.00 -28.87
CA PRO A 22 3.81 -9.91 -29.47
C PRO A 22 2.64 -10.18 -28.51
N ILE A 23 1.46 -10.36 -29.10
CA ILE A 23 0.23 -10.72 -28.37
C ILE A 23 -0.15 -12.13 -28.78
N ILE A 24 -0.33 -13.03 -27.79
CA ILE A 24 -0.84 -14.39 -27.99
C ILE A 24 -2.21 -14.56 -27.33
N GLU A 25 -2.99 -15.53 -27.81
CA GLU A 25 -4.29 -15.86 -27.24
C GLU A 25 -4.11 -16.64 -25.93
N ASN A 26 -5.03 -16.41 -24.98
CA ASN A 26 -5.01 -17.10 -23.70
C ASN A 26 -5.62 -18.49 -23.81
N THR A 27 -5.14 -19.39 -22.95
CA THR A 27 -5.63 -20.75 -22.79
C THR A 27 -6.12 -20.97 -21.36
N PRO A 28 -6.99 -21.97 -21.10
CA PRO A 28 -7.45 -22.29 -19.74
C PRO A 28 -6.31 -22.67 -18.78
N TYR A 29 -5.21 -23.24 -19.30
CA TYR A 29 -4.07 -23.67 -18.50
C TYR A 29 -2.75 -23.13 -19.05
N GLU A 30 -1.85 -22.70 -18.16
CA GLU A 30 -0.59 -22.05 -18.51
C GLU A 30 0.35 -22.94 -19.32
N TYR A 31 0.37 -24.26 -19.08
CA TYR A 31 1.20 -25.20 -19.83
C TYR A 31 0.82 -25.29 -21.32
N GLU A 32 -0.41 -24.91 -21.69
CA GLU A 32 -0.89 -24.88 -23.07
C GLU A 32 -0.38 -23.65 -23.84
N LEU A 33 0.19 -22.65 -23.16
CA LEU A 33 0.80 -21.48 -23.79
C LEU A 33 2.19 -21.77 -24.39
N THR A 34 2.76 -22.94 -24.11
CA THR A 34 4.16 -23.26 -24.45
C THR A 34 4.47 -23.10 -25.94
N ASP A 35 3.59 -23.61 -26.82
CA ASP A 35 3.81 -23.58 -28.26
C ASP A 35 3.69 -22.15 -28.82
N SER A 36 2.63 -21.42 -28.45
CA SER A 36 2.40 -20.04 -28.90
C SER A 36 3.44 -19.06 -28.36
N LEU A 37 3.91 -19.27 -27.13
CA LEU A 37 5.02 -18.52 -26.55
C LEU A 37 6.33 -18.79 -27.32
N SER A 38 6.61 -20.06 -27.65
CA SER A 38 7.81 -20.44 -28.40
C SER A 38 7.82 -19.85 -29.82
N GLU A 39 6.68 -19.88 -30.51
CA GLU A 39 6.50 -19.24 -31.82
C GLU A 39 6.70 -17.72 -31.74
N ALA A 40 6.15 -17.07 -30.71
CA ALA A 40 6.31 -15.63 -30.50
C ALA A 40 7.78 -15.25 -30.24
N ILE A 41 8.50 -16.02 -29.42
CA ILE A 41 9.93 -15.80 -29.15
C ILE A 41 10.77 -15.96 -30.42
N ALA A 42 10.46 -16.98 -31.24
CA ALA A 42 11.16 -17.21 -32.50
C ALA A 42 10.90 -16.10 -33.54
N ALA A 43 9.66 -15.62 -33.65
CA ALA A 43 9.27 -14.56 -34.58
C ALA A 43 9.79 -13.18 -34.16
N TYR A 44 9.93 -12.93 -32.86
CA TYR A 44 10.34 -11.64 -32.29
C TYR A 44 11.58 -11.80 -31.39
N PRO A 45 12.77 -12.08 -31.95
CA PRO A 45 13.97 -12.42 -31.17
C PRO A 45 14.52 -11.27 -30.31
N LYS A 46 14.09 -10.03 -30.57
CA LYS A 46 14.40 -8.86 -29.73
C LYS A 46 13.42 -8.66 -28.57
N ALA A 47 12.23 -9.25 -28.62
CA ALA A 47 11.25 -9.09 -27.56
C ALA A 47 11.70 -9.86 -26.32
N THR A 48 11.52 -9.23 -25.16
CA THR A 48 11.76 -9.85 -23.84
C THR A 48 10.47 -9.98 -23.04
N ALA A 49 9.34 -9.81 -23.72
CA ALA A 49 8.01 -9.97 -23.18
C ALA A 49 7.01 -10.46 -24.22
N VAL A 50 5.96 -11.13 -23.75
CA VAL A 50 4.76 -11.48 -24.53
C VAL A 50 3.53 -11.06 -23.72
N LEU A 51 2.54 -10.48 -24.41
CA LEU A 51 1.24 -10.19 -23.82
C LEU A 51 0.27 -11.33 -24.11
N VAL A 52 -0.30 -11.93 -23.07
CA VAL A 52 -1.35 -12.95 -23.18
C VAL A 52 -2.70 -12.27 -23.02
N ARG A 53 -3.53 -12.35 -24.05
CA ARG A 53 -4.81 -11.61 -24.11
C ARG A 53 -5.69 -11.94 -22.90
N ASN A 54 -6.20 -10.92 -22.20
CA ASN A 54 -7.06 -11.07 -21.00
C ASN A 54 -6.40 -11.81 -19.82
N HIS A 55 -5.08 -11.97 -19.81
CA HIS A 55 -4.36 -12.62 -18.72
C HIS A 55 -3.31 -11.68 -18.13
N GLY A 56 -2.32 -11.27 -18.93
CA GLY A 56 -1.23 -10.44 -18.42
C GLY A 56 -0.01 -10.49 -19.32
N ILE A 57 1.09 -9.91 -18.84
CA ILE A 57 2.37 -9.87 -19.55
C ILE A 57 3.35 -10.84 -18.89
N PHE A 58 4.02 -11.65 -19.71
CA PHE A 58 5.14 -12.48 -19.30
C PHE A 58 6.42 -11.79 -19.74
N VAL A 59 7.35 -11.56 -18.81
CA VAL A 59 8.62 -10.86 -19.05
C VAL A 59 9.77 -11.73 -18.58
N TRP A 60 10.84 -11.83 -19.37
CA TRP A 60 12.01 -12.65 -19.04
C TRP A 60 13.32 -11.87 -19.18
N GLY A 61 14.36 -12.36 -18.51
CA GLY A 61 15.71 -11.81 -18.57
C GLY A 61 16.73 -12.82 -18.05
N ASP A 62 18.02 -12.52 -18.21
CA ASP A 62 19.11 -13.45 -17.84
C ASP A 62 19.20 -13.71 -16.33
N SER A 63 18.56 -12.85 -15.52
CA SER A 63 18.45 -12.96 -14.07
C SER A 63 17.11 -12.40 -13.60
N TRP A 64 16.71 -12.71 -12.37
CA TRP A 64 15.49 -12.14 -11.78
C TRP A 64 15.54 -10.60 -11.70
N ILE A 65 16.73 -10.03 -11.50
CA ILE A 65 16.96 -8.57 -11.48
C ILE A 65 16.67 -7.99 -12.87
N SER A 66 17.26 -8.59 -13.91
CA SER A 66 17.05 -8.17 -15.30
C SER A 66 15.58 -8.33 -15.73
N ALA A 67 14.93 -9.43 -15.36
CA ALA A 67 13.52 -9.65 -15.63
C ALA A 67 12.65 -8.58 -14.94
N LYS A 68 12.94 -8.26 -13.67
CA LYS A 68 12.23 -7.22 -12.91
C LYS A 68 12.43 -5.83 -13.53
N THR A 69 13.66 -5.42 -13.82
CA THR A 69 13.95 -4.11 -14.42
C THR A 69 13.24 -3.96 -15.78
N GLN A 70 13.25 -4.99 -16.61
CA GLN A 70 12.52 -4.97 -17.87
C GLN A 70 11.01 -4.92 -17.65
N ALA A 71 10.47 -5.67 -16.69
CA ALA A 71 9.04 -5.66 -16.38
C ALA A 71 8.57 -4.26 -15.91
N GLU A 72 9.34 -3.60 -15.05
CA GLU A 72 9.08 -2.21 -14.63
C GLU A 72 9.13 -1.24 -15.82
N SER A 73 10.08 -1.44 -16.74
CA SER A 73 10.22 -0.62 -17.94
C SER A 73 9.04 -0.82 -18.90
N TYR A 74 8.62 -2.07 -19.15
CA TYR A 74 7.42 -2.38 -19.92
C TYR A 74 6.17 -1.78 -19.30
N HIS A 75 6.02 -1.88 -17.98
CA HIS A 75 4.88 -1.31 -17.27
C HIS A 75 4.79 0.21 -17.48
N TYR A 76 5.90 0.92 -17.29
CA TYR A 76 5.96 2.37 -17.54
C TYR A 76 5.65 2.73 -18.99
N LEU A 77 6.26 2.01 -19.95
CA LEU A 77 6.13 2.28 -21.38
C LEU A 77 4.70 2.00 -21.89
N LEU A 78 4.06 0.94 -21.41
CA LEU A 78 2.65 0.63 -21.72
C LEU A 78 1.70 1.65 -21.11
N ASP A 79 1.91 2.02 -19.84
CA ASP A 79 1.12 3.05 -19.17
C ASP A 79 1.25 4.41 -19.89
N ALA A 80 2.46 4.80 -20.27
CA ALA A 80 2.70 6.00 -21.08
C ALA A 80 1.97 5.93 -22.43
N ALA A 81 2.06 4.82 -23.15
CA ALA A 81 1.36 4.64 -24.43
C ALA A 81 -0.18 4.73 -24.28
N ILE A 82 -0.74 4.12 -23.24
CA ILE A 82 -2.18 4.18 -22.94
C ILE A 82 -2.60 5.61 -22.60
N LYS A 83 -1.84 6.33 -21.78
CA LYS A 83 -2.11 7.73 -21.43
C LYS A 83 -2.02 8.66 -22.64
N LEU A 84 -1.00 8.49 -23.48
CA LEU A 84 -0.87 9.24 -24.73
C LEU A 84 -2.10 9.00 -25.62
N TYR A 85 -2.52 7.73 -25.80
CA TYR A 85 -3.72 7.40 -26.56
C TYR A 85 -4.98 8.07 -26.00
N GLN A 86 -5.20 8.00 -24.68
CA GLN A 86 -6.34 8.60 -24.00
C GLN A 86 -6.37 10.13 -24.15
N LEU A 87 -5.21 10.77 -24.17
CA LEU A 87 -5.05 12.21 -24.40
C LEU A 87 -5.16 12.59 -25.88
N GLY A 88 -5.38 11.64 -26.77
CA GLY A 88 -5.45 11.90 -28.21
C GLY A 88 -4.10 12.20 -28.81
N ILE A 89 -3.01 11.73 -28.20
CA ILE A 89 -1.62 11.92 -28.64
C ILE A 89 -1.11 10.60 -29.25
N ASP A 90 -0.47 10.68 -30.41
CA ASP A 90 0.04 9.52 -31.13
C ASP A 90 1.37 9.03 -30.53
N TRP A 91 1.33 7.88 -29.87
CA TRP A 91 2.49 7.22 -29.26
C TRP A 91 3.34 6.44 -30.27
N THR A 92 2.93 6.37 -31.53
CA THR A 92 3.65 5.65 -32.59
C THR A 92 4.65 6.54 -33.34
N THR A 93 4.55 7.86 -33.19
CA THR A 93 5.46 8.82 -33.83
C THR A 93 6.39 9.50 -32.81
N PRO A 94 7.65 9.82 -33.17
CA PRO A 94 8.57 10.53 -32.28
C PRO A 94 8.11 11.94 -31.90
N GLU A 95 7.28 12.56 -32.74
CA GLU A 95 6.78 13.92 -32.53
C GLU A 95 5.65 13.97 -31.51
N HIS A 96 5.05 12.81 -31.16
CA HIS A 96 3.91 12.69 -30.26
C HIS A 96 2.84 13.76 -30.55
N GLY A 97 2.49 13.89 -31.83
CA GLY A 97 1.46 14.80 -32.31
C GLY A 97 0.05 14.30 -32.00
N PRO A 98 -1.00 15.09 -32.25
CA PRO A 98 -2.38 14.63 -32.08
C PRO A 98 -2.68 13.46 -33.02
N ILE A 99 -3.42 12.46 -32.52
CA ILE A 99 -3.91 11.34 -33.32
C ILE A 99 -4.83 11.91 -34.42
N ALA A 100 -4.40 11.77 -35.67
CA ALA A 100 -5.16 12.26 -36.82
C ALA A 100 -6.52 11.56 -36.91
N LYS A 101 -7.60 12.24 -36.51
CA LYS A 101 -8.98 11.79 -36.74
C LYS A 101 -9.41 12.13 -38.17
N ARG A 102 -9.85 11.13 -38.93
CA ARG A 102 -10.65 11.30 -40.16
C ARG A 102 -11.86 12.24 -39.89
N PRO A 103 -12.33 13.01 -40.89
CA PRO A 103 -13.06 14.24 -40.64
C PRO A 103 -14.50 13.96 -40.21
N HIS A 104 -14.93 14.57 -39.10
CA HIS A 104 -16.34 14.91 -38.88
C HIS A 104 -16.45 16.38 -38.48
N LYS A 105 -17.48 17.01 -39.05
CA LYS A 105 -17.70 18.44 -39.26
C LYS A 105 -17.55 19.33 -38.03
N THR A 106 -16.92 20.47 -38.31
CA THR A 106 -16.87 21.75 -37.59
C THR A 106 -18.18 22.19 -36.93
N LEU A 107 -18.06 22.72 -35.71
CA LEU A 107 -18.81 23.88 -35.20
C LEU A 107 -17.87 24.69 -34.29
N SER A 108 -17.85 26.01 -34.54
CA SER A 108 -16.90 27.02 -34.07
C SER A 108 -17.01 27.36 -32.57
N PRO A 109 -16.02 28.06 -31.97
CA PRO A 109 -15.91 28.25 -30.53
C PRO A 109 -16.68 29.48 -30.04
N GLY A 110 -17.47 29.31 -28.98
CA GLY A 110 -17.92 30.40 -28.13
C GLY A 110 -16.93 30.56 -26.98
N ILE A 111 -16.20 31.67 -26.95
CA ILE A 111 -15.41 32.09 -25.79
C ILE A 111 -16.39 32.58 -24.72
N SER A 112 -16.30 32.01 -23.52
CA SER A 112 -16.70 32.69 -22.30
C SER A 112 -15.61 32.50 -21.25
N ASN A 113 -14.85 33.58 -21.03
CA ASN A 113 -14.04 33.77 -19.84
C ASN A 113 -14.93 33.75 -18.60
N GLY A 114 -14.47 33.03 -17.58
CA GLY A 114 -14.97 33.16 -16.21
C GLY A 114 -15.55 31.86 -15.66
N SER A 115 -14.72 31.10 -14.96
CA SER A 115 -15.19 30.35 -13.81
C SER A 115 -14.04 30.21 -12.83
N HIS A 116 -14.19 30.84 -11.67
CA HIS A 116 -13.53 30.40 -10.44
C HIS A 116 -13.55 28.87 -10.41
N ALA A 117 -12.39 28.25 -10.17
CA ALA A 117 -12.33 26.82 -9.88
C ALA A 117 -13.21 26.59 -8.65
N ALA A 118 -14.44 26.13 -8.87
CA ALA A 118 -15.28 25.64 -7.80
C ALA A 118 -14.57 24.40 -7.26
N GLU A 119 -14.08 24.48 -6.03
CA GLU A 119 -13.53 23.34 -5.30
C GLU A 119 -14.53 22.19 -5.43
N SER A 120 -14.10 21.07 -6.02
CA SER A 120 -14.94 19.88 -6.05
C SER A 120 -15.15 19.43 -4.60
N PRO A 121 -16.40 19.19 -4.16
CA PRO A 121 -16.67 18.85 -2.78
C PRO A 121 -15.93 17.55 -2.41
N VAL A 122 -15.33 17.53 -1.22
CA VAL A 122 -14.69 16.33 -0.66
C VAL A 122 -15.71 15.20 -0.63
N GLN A 123 -15.37 14.07 -1.25
CA GLN A 123 -16.22 12.88 -1.30
C GLN A 123 -15.71 11.76 -0.39
N CYS A 124 -14.39 11.76 -0.13
CA CYS A 124 -13.74 10.74 0.68
C CYS A 124 -12.85 11.38 1.74
N VAL A 125 -12.82 10.78 2.93
CA VAL A 125 -11.86 11.10 3.98
C VAL A 125 -10.98 9.88 4.20
N VAL A 126 -9.67 10.07 4.14
CA VAL A 126 -8.66 9.06 4.52
C VAL A 126 -8.04 9.52 5.83
N LEU A 127 -8.02 8.63 6.82
CA LEU A 127 -7.52 8.94 8.16
C LEU A 127 -6.29 8.11 8.48
N ASP A 128 -5.29 8.77 9.03
CA ASP A 128 -4.27 8.10 9.82
C ASP A 128 -4.82 7.63 11.19
N ILE A 129 -4.09 6.76 11.88
CA ILE A 129 -4.45 6.24 13.22
C ILE A 129 -3.67 6.95 14.32
N GLU A 130 -2.37 6.66 14.42
CA GLU A 130 -1.51 7.11 15.51
C GLU A 130 -1.43 8.64 15.46
N GLY A 131 -1.65 9.32 16.59
CA GLY A 131 -1.62 10.78 16.66
C GLY A 131 -2.79 11.50 15.95
N THR A 132 -3.70 10.75 15.31
CA THR A 132 -4.80 11.32 14.50
C THR A 132 -6.18 10.90 15.02
N THR A 133 -6.49 9.60 14.98
CA THR A 133 -7.71 9.04 15.60
C THR A 133 -7.46 8.47 16.99
N THR A 134 -6.22 8.03 17.24
CA THR A 134 -5.81 7.31 18.45
C THR A 134 -4.57 7.98 19.05
N PRO A 135 -4.46 8.14 20.38
CA PRO A 135 -3.23 8.62 21.00
C PRO A 135 -2.03 7.75 20.62
N ILE A 136 -0.90 8.38 20.29
CA ILE A 136 0.35 7.67 19.97
C ILE A 136 0.74 6.70 21.10
N SER A 137 0.57 7.15 22.34
CA SER A 137 0.84 6.37 23.56
C SER A 137 0.03 5.08 23.65
N PHE A 138 -1.17 5.00 23.05
CA PHE A 138 -1.91 3.75 23.06
C PHE A 138 -1.20 2.67 22.25
N VAL A 139 -0.61 3.01 21.11
CA VAL A 139 0.13 2.04 20.30
C VAL A 139 1.47 1.69 20.97
N THR A 140 2.22 2.71 21.42
CA THR A 140 3.57 2.51 21.97
C THR A 140 3.58 1.92 23.38
N ASP A 141 2.61 2.29 24.22
CA ASP A 141 2.63 1.99 25.65
C ASP A 141 1.63 0.89 26.03
N VAL A 142 0.69 0.56 25.13
CA VAL A 142 -0.31 -0.51 25.36
C VAL A 142 -0.19 -1.63 24.33
N MET A 143 -0.35 -1.35 23.03
CA MET A 143 -0.43 -2.41 22.03
C MET A 143 0.88 -3.19 21.86
N PHE A 144 2.02 -2.51 21.65
CA PHE A 144 3.30 -3.21 21.52
C PHE A 144 3.74 -3.92 22.81
N PRO A 145 3.64 -3.31 24.01
CA PRO A 145 3.90 -4.02 25.26
C PRO A 145 2.98 -5.22 25.48
N TYR A 146 1.70 -5.12 25.14
CA TYR A 146 0.78 -6.25 25.25
C TYR A 146 1.23 -7.43 24.38
N ALA A 147 1.63 -7.18 23.13
CA ALA A 147 2.14 -8.25 22.26
C ALA A 147 3.42 -8.88 22.82
N ARG A 148 4.35 -8.06 23.31
CA ARG A 148 5.60 -8.52 23.95
C ARG A 148 5.29 -9.39 25.18
N ASP A 149 4.44 -8.93 26.08
CA ASP A 149 4.19 -9.59 27.37
C ASP A 149 3.33 -10.86 27.22
N ASN A 150 2.59 -11.00 26.11
CA ASN A 150 1.72 -12.14 25.86
C ASN A 150 2.24 -13.11 24.79
N VAL A 151 3.37 -12.83 24.12
CA VAL A 151 3.89 -13.70 23.05
C VAL A 151 4.09 -15.14 23.52
N ARG A 152 4.70 -15.34 24.70
CA ARG A 152 4.87 -16.69 25.28
C ARG A 152 3.53 -17.37 25.51
N LYS A 153 2.62 -16.71 26.23
CA LYS A 153 1.29 -17.25 26.55
C LYS A 153 0.55 -17.65 25.28
N HIS A 154 0.58 -16.80 24.24
CA HIS A 154 -0.01 -17.08 22.95
C HIS A 154 0.61 -18.33 22.32
N LEU A 155 1.93 -18.32 22.07
CA LEU A 155 2.65 -19.44 21.44
C LEU A 155 2.44 -20.76 22.20
N THR A 156 2.51 -20.78 23.54
CA THR A 156 2.27 -22.00 24.32
C THR A 156 0.84 -22.53 24.11
N SER A 157 -0.15 -21.65 24.09
CA SER A 157 -1.57 -22.01 24.00
C SER A 157 -2.01 -22.43 22.59
N THR A 158 -1.39 -21.86 21.55
CA THR A 158 -1.80 -22.05 20.15
C THR A 158 -0.77 -22.82 19.32
N PHE A 159 0.34 -23.29 19.91
CA PHE A 159 1.47 -23.94 19.22
C PHE A 159 1.08 -24.95 18.15
N ASP A 160 0.12 -25.81 18.47
CA ASP A 160 -0.28 -26.93 17.63
C ASP A 160 -1.35 -26.55 16.58
N SER A 161 -1.83 -25.30 16.60
CA SER A 161 -2.76 -24.76 15.62
C SER A 161 -2.07 -24.46 14.29
N GLU A 162 -2.79 -24.61 13.19
CA GLU A 162 -2.24 -24.35 11.85
C GLU A 162 -1.83 -22.88 11.65
N GLU A 163 -2.57 -21.94 12.24
CA GLU A 163 -2.25 -20.50 12.19
C GLU A 163 -0.90 -20.21 12.86
N THR A 164 -0.69 -20.72 14.07
CA THR A 164 0.57 -20.53 14.79
C THR A 164 1.74 -21.27 14.14
N LYS A 165 1.50 -22.44 13.53
CA LYS A 165 2.56 -23.14 12.77
C LYS A 165 3.06 -22.31 11.59
N GLU A 166 2.17 -21.63 10.87
CA GLU A 166 2.58 -20.74 9.78
C GLU A 166 3.30 -19.50 10.31
N ASP A 167 2.85 -18.92 11.44
CA ASP A 167 3.58 -17.83 12.12
C ASP A 167 5.01 -18.26 12.47
N ILE A 168 5.17 -19.42 13.10
CA ILE A 168 6.47 -19.98 13.51
C ILE A 168 7.37 -20.19 12.29
N LYS A 169 6.82 -20.74 11.20
CA LYS A 169 7.56 -20.97 9.95
C LYS A 169 8.05 -19.67 9.33
N LEU A 170 7.21 -18.64 9.24
CA LEU A 170 7.63 -17.32 8.72
C LEU A 170 8.64 -16.64 9.65
N LEU A 171 8.49 -16.77 10.97
CA LEU A 171 9.47 -16.26 11.94
C LEU A 171 10.81 -16.97 11.80
N ARG A 172 10.83 -18.29 11.65
CA ARG A 172 12.08 -19.04 11.40
C ARG A 172 12.81 -18.54 10.17
N LEU A 173 12.11 -18.37 9.04
CA LEU A 173 12.71 -17.83 7.81
C LEU A 173 13.31 -16.43 8.03
N GLN A 174 12.60 -15.55 8.74
CA GLN A 174 13.12 -14.23 9.07
C GLN A 174 14.34 -14.29 10.00
N ILE A 175 14.31 -15.14 11.03
CA ILE A 175 15.39 -15.28 12.00
C ILE A 175 16.64 -15.88 11.35
N GLU A 176 16.48 -16.85 10.44
CA GLU A 176 17.58 -17.37 9.62
C GLU A 176 18.24 -16.27 8.78
N ASP A 177 17.43 -15.40 8.15
CA ASP A 177 17.95 -14.25 7.41
C ASP A 177 18.67 -13.25 8.33
N ASP A 178 18.10 -12.97 9.49
CA ASP A 178 18.69 -12.08 10.50
C ASP A 178 20.04 -12.61 10.99
N LEU A 179 20.15 -13.93 11.22
CA LEU A 179 21.40 -14.58 11.61
C LEU A 179 22.46 -14.49 10.51
N ARG A 180 22.08 -14.73 9.24
CA ARG A 180 22.99 -14.55 8.09
C ARG A 180 23.51 -13.11 7.99
N ASN A 181 22.63 -12.15 8.23
CA ASN A 181 22.94 -10.72 8.20
C ASN A 181 23.54 -10.19 9.52
N ARG A 182 23.75 -11.05 10.52
CA ARG A 182 24.31 -10.71 11.84
C ARG A 182 23.55 -9.59 12.55
N ILE A 183 22.22 -9.58 12.41
CA ILE A 183 21.37 -8.63 13.11
C ILE A 183 21.46 -8.88 14.63
N LEU A 184 21.69 -7.80 15.38
CA LEU A 184 21.81 -7.87 16.83
C LEU A 184 20.53 -8.44 17.47
N GLY A 185 20.71 -9.39 18.39
CA GLY A 185 19.63 -10.00 19.15
C GLY A 185 18.84 -11.08 18.41
N ALA A 186 19.29 -11.51 17.23
CA ALA A 186 18.82 -12.74 16.61
C ALA A 186 19.45 -13.96 17.29
N VAL A 187 18.65 -14.96 17.64
CA VAL A 187 19.12 -16.25 18.22
C VAL A 187 18.56 -17.41 17.41
N PRO A 188 19.34 -18.50 17.20
CA PRO A 188 18.87 -19.65 16.42
C PRO A 188 17.64 -20.28 17.07
N VAL A 189 16.65 -20.64 16.25
CA VAL A 189 15.49 -21.42 16.69
C VAL A 189 15.84 -22.90 16.51
N PRO A 190 15.76 -23.72 17.57
CA PRO A 190 16.05 -25.14 17.47
C PRO A 190 15.02 -25.86 16.58
N PRO A 191 15.35 -27.05 16.05
CA PRO A 191 14.42 -27.84 15.26
C PRO A 191 13.30 -28.40 16.16
N ASP A 192 12.20 -28.88 15.56
CA ASP A 192 10.98 -29.26 16.32
C ASP A 192 11.23 -30.43 17.27
N GLU A 193 12.21 -31.29 16.97
CA GLU A 193 12.59 -32.44 17.79
C GLU A 193 13.25 -32.04 19.11
N ALA A 194 13.75 -30.80 19.25
CA ALA A 194 14.30 -30.28 20.50
C ALA A 194 13.21 -30.09 21.57
N GLY A 195 11.95 -30.07 21.16
CA GLY A 195 10.81 -29.95 22.06
C GLY A 195 10.19 -28.56 22.05
N LYS A 196 8.88 -28.52 22.30
CA LYS A 196 8.01 -27.34 22.22
C LYS A 196 8.53 -26.14 23.02
N GLU A 197 8.95 -26.35 24.26
CA GLU A 197 9.38 -25.26 25.15
C GLU A 197 10.65 -24.56 24.66
N GLU A 198 11.64 -25.30 24.16
CA GLU A 198 12.89 -24.71 23.66
C GLU A 198 12.67 -23.87 22.39
N VAL A 199 11.77 -24.33 21.52
CA VAL A 199 11.34 -23.58 20.33
C VAL A 199 10.64 -22.28 20.75
N ILE A 200 9.70 -22.35 21.70
CA ILE A 200 8.99 -21.18 22.21
C ILE A 200 9.95 -20.18 22.86
N ASP A 201 10.88 -20.65 23.70
CA ASP A 201 11.88 -19.80 24.35
C ASP A 201 12.69 -18.97 23.35
N SER A 202 13.15 -19.63 22.29
CA SER A 202 13.93 -19.00 21.22
C SER A 202 13.10 -18.00 20.42
N LEU A 203 11.85 -18.35 20.10
CA LEU A 203 10.92 -17.45 19.40
C LEU A 203 10.58 -16.21 20.23
N VAL A 204 10.28 -16.39 21.52
CA VAL A 204 10.00 -15.28 22.46
C VAL A 204 11.18 -14.33 22.50
N SER A 205 12.41 -14.85 22.68
CA SER A 205 13.62 -14.02 22.72
C SER A 205 13.81 -13.20 21.43
N ASN A 206 13.64 -13.82 20.27
CA ASN A 206 13.73 -13.13 18.98
C ASN A 206 12.63 -12.05 18.84
N VAL A 207 11.38 -12.38 19.14
CA VAL A 207 10.24 -11.45 19.03
C VAL A 207 10.42 -10.25 19.95
N GLU A 208 10.80 -10.46 21.21
CA GLU A 208 11.07 -9.38 22.16
C GLU A 208 12.18 -8.44 21.66
N SER A 209 13.23 -9.03 21.09
CA SER A 209 14.35 -8.30 20.49
C SER A 209 13.91 -7.46 19.28
N MET A 210 13.10 -8.04 18.39
CA MET A 210 12.58 -7.35 17.21
C MET A 210 11.65 -6.19 17.60
N ILE A 211 10.79 -6.38 18.60
CA ILE A 211 9.91 -5.34 19.14
C ILE A 211 10.74 -4.23 19.78
N LYS A 212 11.73 -4.57 20.61
CA LYS A 212 12.61 -3.60 21.28
C LYS A 212 13.40 -2.74 20.29
N ALA A 213 13.76 -3.30 19.14
CA ALA A 213 14.46 -2.60 18.06
C ALA A 213 13.52 -1.91 17.06
N ASP A 214 12.20 -1.85 17.33
CA ASP A 214 11.16 -1.32 16.45
C ASP A 214 11.24 -1.80 14.99
N ARG A 215 11.57 -3.07 14.80
CA ARG A 215 11.79 -3.64 13.46
C ARG A 215 10.47 -3.86 12.74
N LYS A 216 10.31 -3.26 11.56
CA LYS A 216 9.10 -3.38 10.73
C LYS A 216 9.16 -4.65 9.85
N ILE A 217 8.90 -5.80 10.45
CA ILE A 217 9.00 -7.12 9.83
C ILE A 217 7.61 -7.70 9.57
N THR A 218 7.38 -8.29 8.39
CA THR A 218 6.09 -8.91 8.02
C THR A 218 5.70 -10.06 8.95
N SER A 219 6.60 -11.01 9.20
CA SER A 219 6.33 -12.17 10.08
C SER A 219 6.02 -11.75 11.52
N LEU A 220 6.71 -10.73 12.04
CA LEU A 220 6.41 -10.14 13.35
C LEU A 220 5.01 -9.52 13.38
N LYS A 221 4.66 -8.70 12.37
CA LYS A 221 3.36 -8.04 12.29
C LYS A 221 2.19 -9.04 12.25
N GLN A 222 2.38 -10.18 11.58
CA GLN A 222 1.39 -11.24 11.52
C GLN A 222 1.12 -11.82 12.91
N LEU A 223 2.17 -12.28 13.61
CA LEU A 223 2.05 -12.81 14.97
C LEU A 223 1.45 -11.78 15.94
N GLN A 224 1.89 -10.51 15.85
CA GLN A 224 1.32 -9.42 16.66
C GLN A 224 -0.20 -9.27 16.42
N GLY A 225 -0.65 -9.38 15.16
CA GLY A 225 -2.07 -9.39 14.79
C GLY A 225 -2.85 -10.46 15.55
N HIS A 226 -2.36 -11.69 15.56
CA HIS A 226 -3.00 -12.82 16.24
C HIS A 226 -3.03 -12.68 17.77
N ILE A 227 -1.95 -12.15 18.35
CA ILE A 227 -1.88 -11.85 19.79
C ILE A 227 -2.89 -10.75 20.15
N TRP A 228 -2.95 -9.67 19.38
CA TRP A 228 -3.92 -8.60 19.60
C TRP A 228 -5.36 -9.07 19.42
N ARG A 229 -5.63 -9.92 18.43
CA ARG A 229 -6.95 -10.54 18.22
C ARG A 229 -7.44 -11.19 19.52
N THR A 230 -6.58 -12.02 20.13
CA THR A 230 -6.86 -12.68 21.42
C THR A 230 -7.13 -11.64 22.52
N GLY A 231 -6.32 -10.59 22.60
CA GLY A 231 -6.47 -9.54 23.61
C GLY A 231 -7.76 -8.74 23.48
N PHE A 232 -8.15 -8.38 22.26
CA PHE A 232 -9.42 -7.70 22.00
C PHE A 232 -10.63 -8.60 22.26
N GLU A 233 -10.59 -9.86 21.81
CA GLU A 233 -11.67 -10.84 22.04
C GLU A 233 -11.90 -11.11 23.53
N LYS A 234 -10.81 -11.21 24.30
CA LYS A 234 -10.86 -11.38 25.76
C LYS A 234 -11.12 -10.08 26.52
N LYS A 235 -11.19 -8.94 25.83
CA LYS A 235 -11.32 -7.60 26.40
C LYS A 235 -10.18 -7.25 27.39
N GLU A 236 -9.02 -7.87 27.21
CA GLU A 236 -7.78 -7.52 27.94
C GLU A 236 -7.20 -6.19 27.42
N ILE A 237 -7.46 -5.87 26.14
CA ILE A 237 -7.23 -4.55 25.54
C ILE A 237 -8.51 -4.06 24.86
N GLN A 238 -8.70 -2.74 24.82
CA GLN A 238 -9.82 -2.08 24.17
C GLN A 238 -9.31 -0.92 23.32
N GLY A 239 -9.93 -0.70 22.17
CA GLY A 239 -9.50 0.32 21.22
C GLY A 239 -9.75 1.71 21.78
N VAL A 240 -8.68 2.49 21.92
CA VAL A 240 -8.74 3.87 22.40
C VAL A 240 -8.73 4.81 21.20
N LEU A 241 -9.69 5.72 21.17
CA LEU A 241 -9.83 6.78 20.19
C LEU A 241 -10.01 8.11 20.92
N PHE A 242 -9.66 9.23 20.27
CA PHE A 242 -10.05 10.55 20.77
C PHE A 242 -11.59 10.70 20.76
N GLU A 243 -12.12 11.45 21.72
CA GLU A 243 -13.57 11.54 21.98
C GLU A 243 -14.37 12.13 20.81
N ASP A 244 -13.73 12.96 19.98
CA ASP A 244 -14.36 13.59 18.81
C ASP A 244 -14.45 12.67 17.58
N VAL A 245 -13.66 11.59 17.54
CA VAL A 245 -13.56 10.71 16.36
C VAL A 245 -14.87 9.97 16.07
N PRO A 246 -15.55 9.33 17.05
CA PRO A 246 -16.79 8.59 16.76
C PRO A 246 -17.90 9.47 16.19
N ASP A 247 -18.01 10.71 16.64
CA ASP A 247 -19.05 11.64 16.16
C ASP A 247 -18.71 12.21 14.78
N ALA A 248 -17.43 12.48 14.51
CA ALA A 248 -16.99 12.83 13.16
C ALA A 248 -17.28 11.71 12.14
N LEU A 249 -16.97 10.45 12.49
CA LEU A 249 -17.27 9.29 11.64
C LEU A 249 -18.77 9.15 11.35
N LYS A 250 -19.63 9.33 12.37
CA LYS A 250 -21.09 9.33 12.19
C LYS A 250 -21.56 10.45 11.28
N ASN A 251 -21.02 11.65 11.45
CA ASN A 251 -21.40 12.83 10.67
C ASN A 251 -21.01 12.65 9.20
N TRP A 252 -19.76 12.27 8.92
CA TRP A 252 -19.30 11.99 7.55
C TRP A 252 -20.13 10.89 6.90
N HIS A 253 -20.41 9.80 7.61
CA HIS A 253 -21.27 8.75 7.10
C HIS A 253 -22.70 9.25 6.77
N SER A 254 -23.29 10.06 7.65
CA SER A 254 -24.64 10.64 7.45
C SER A 254 -24.68 11.66 6.31
N SER A 255 -23.56 12.32 6.03
CA SER A 255 -23.35 13.21 4.89
C SER A 255 -22.93 12.48 3.61
N ASN A 256 -22.95 11.14 3.61
CA ASN A 256 -22.56 10.30 2.47
C ASN A 256 -21.10 10.49 2.03
N ILE A 257 -20.23 10.92 2.95
CA ILE A 257 -18.79 10.99 2.77
C ILE A 257 -18.21 9.63 3.16
N LYS A 258 -17.42 9.03 2.25
CA LYS A 258 -16.81 7.71 2.49
C LYS A 258 -15.56 7.86 3.33
N VAL A 259 -15.39 7.04 4.37
CA VAL A 259 -14.24 7.12 5.26
C VAL A 259 -13.36 5.88 5.13
N TYR A 260 -12.05 6.08 5.01
CA TYR A 260 -11.05 5.04 4.88
C TYR A 260 -9.93 5.27 5.89
N ILE A 261 -9.22 4.20 6.24
CA ILE A 261 -8.06 4.28 7.11
C ILE A 261 -6.79 3.99 6.30
N TYR A 262 -5.71 4.71 6.55
CA TYR A 262 -4.38 4.40 6.04
C TYR A 262 -3.34 4.46 7.16
N SER A 263 -2.84 3.29 7.58
CA SER A 263 -1.90 3.18 8.71
C SER A 263 -0.77 2.19 8.43
N SER A 264 0.32 2.28 9.19
CA SER A 264 1.44 1.34 9.10
C SER A 264 1.12 -0.05 9.68
N GLY A 265 0.10 -0.13 10.54
CA GLY A 265 -0.45 -1.37 11.09
C GLY A 265 -1.21 -2.17 10.03
N SER A 266 -1.23 -3.50 10.15
CA SER A 266 -1.94 -4.38 9.21
C SER A 266 -3.44 -4.07 9.18
N ARG A 267 -4.10 -4.31 8.04
CA ARG A 267 -5.55 -4.13 7.93
C ARG A 267 -6.34 -4.90 9.00
N GLU A 268 -5.82 -6.04 9.45
CA GLU A 268 -6.41 -6.78 10.56
C GLU A 268 -6.33 -6.00 11.89
N ALA A 269 -5.16 -5.49 12.25
CA ALA A 269 -4.99 -4.68 13.46
C ALA A 269 -5.90 -3.44 13.44
N GLN A 270 -6.05 -2.80 12.28
CA GLN A 270 -6.96 -1.68 12.10
C GLN A 270 -8.43 -2.09 12.34
N LYS A 271 -8.87 -3.23 11.79
CA LYS A 271 -10.22 -3.77 12.04
C LYS A 271 -10.45 -4.10 13.51
N LEU A 272 -9.45 -4.67 14.18
CA LEU A 272 -9.53 -4.98 15.61
C LEU A 272 -9.67 -3.71 16.45
N LEU A 273 -8.89 -2.67 16.14
CA LEU A 273 -8.94 -1.39 16.83
C LEU A 273 -10.33 -0.74 16.76
N PHE A 274 -10.85 -0.52 15.54
CA PHE A 274 -12.13 0.15 15.33
C PHE A 274 -13.35 -0.74 15.66
N GLY A 275 -13.18 -2.07 15.69
CA GLY A 275 -14.24 -3.01 16.04
C GLY A 275 -14.47 -3.16 17.55
N ASN A 276 -13.45 -2.87 18.36
CA ASN A 276 -13.45 -3.15 19.79
C ASN A 276 -13.22 -1.89 20.63
N THR A 277 -13.98 -0.82 20.38
CA THR A 277 -13.85 0.46 21.11
C THR A 277 -14.83 0.55 22.28
N MET A 278 -14.67 1.55 23.16
CA MET A 278 -15.67 1.88 24.19
C MET A 278 -16.95 2.50 23.62
N TYR A 279 -16.90 2.97 22.37
CA TYR A 279 -18.04 3.55 21.64
C TYR A 279 -18.80 2.48 20.83
N GLY A 280 -18.46 1.20 21.02
CA GLY A 280 -18.96 0.07 20.24
C GLY A 280 -18.15 -0.19 18.97
N ASP A 281 -18.73 -0.98 18.06
CA ASP A 281 -18.12 -1.27 16.76
C ASP A 281 -18.33 -0.08 15.81
N LEU A 282 -17.22 0.60 15.47
CA LEU A 282 -17.20 1.76 14.58
C LEU A 282 -16.93 1.40 13.11
N ARG A 283 -16.65 0.13 12.80
CA ARG A 283 -16.33 -0.32 11.42
C ARG A 283 -17.49 -0.08 10.46
N LYS A 284 -18.72 -0.01 10.97
CA LYS A 284 -19.92 0.36 10.19
C LYS A 284 -19.84 1.74 9.52
N PHE A 285 -18.97 2.63 10.00
CA PHE A 285 -18.73 3.95 9.42
C PHE A 285 -17.53 3.99 8.48
N LEU A 286 -16.81 2.87 8.32
CA LEU A 286 -15.58 2.78 7.53
C LEU A 286 -15.85 1.96 6.26
N CYS A 287 -15.37 2.45 5.13
CA CYS A 287 -15.53 1.82 3.81
C CYS A 287 -14.34 0.91 3.45
N GLY A 288 -13.18 1.09 4.08
CA GLY A 288 -12.00 0.28 3.79
C GLY A 288 -10.76 0.67 4.58
N TYR A 289 -9.72 -0.14 4.40
CA TYR A 289 -8.45 -0.05 5.12
C TYR A 289 -7.29 -0.22 4.13
N PHE A 290 -6.34 0.69 4.19
CA PHE A 290 -5.05 0.63 3.52
C PHE A 290 -3.95 0.44 4.55
N ASP A 291 -2.94 -0.36 4.20
CA ASP A 291 -1.73 -0.54 4.98
C ASP A 291 -0.50 -0.45 4.07
N THR A 292 0.68 -0.73 4.59
CA THR A 292 1.93 -0.62 3.83
C THR A 292 2.02 -1.54 2.60
N THR A 293 1.04 -2.44 2.38
CA THR A 293 0.95 -3.21 1.14
C THR A 293 0.63 -2.34 -0.09
N ILE A 294 -0.01 -1.17 0.11
CA ILE A 294 -0.24 -0.19 -0.98
C ILE A 294 1.02 0.65 -1.27
N GLY A 295 1.97 0.70 -0.32
CA GLY A 295 3.18 1.52 -0.37
C GLY A 295 3.48 2.23 0.95
N ASN A 296 4.65 2.87 1.04
CA ASN A 296 5.08 3.61 2.22
C ASN A 296 4.29 4.93 2.36
N LYS A 297 3.88 5.29 3.58
CA LYS A 297 3.09 6.51 3.85
C LYS A 297 3.85 7.81 3.54
N ARG A 298 5.17 7.77 3.38
CA ARG A 298 5.98 8.95 3.01
C ARG A 298 6.24 9.06 1.51
N GLU A 299 5.66 8.18 0.71
CA GLU A 299 5.85 8.15 -0.74
C GLU A 299 4.57 8.62 -1.44
N THR A 300 4.69 9.65 -2.30
CA THR A 300 3.59 10.18 -3.12
C THR A 300 2.86 9.10 -3.92
N ARG A 301 3.60 8.08 -4.39
CA ARG A 301 3.05 6.96 -5.13
C ARG A 301 1.95 6.23 -4.35
N SER A 302 2.10 6.05 -3.05
CA SER A 302 1.10 5.36 -2.21
C SER A 302 -0.25 6.05 -2.25
N TYR A 303 -0.26 7.39 -2.21
CA TYR A 303 -1.48 8.20 -2.30
C TYR A 303 -2.07 8.22 -3.70
N PHE A 304 -1.22 8.18 -4.73
CA PHE A 304 -1.68 7.96 -6.09
C PHE A 304 -2.42 6.62 -6.22
N GLU A 305 -1.84 5.52 -5.74
CA GLU A 305 -2.49 4.19 -5.75
C GLU A 305 -3.79 4.17 -4.91
N ILE A 306 -3.83 4.87 -3.77
CA ILE A 306 -5.05 5.05 -2.99
C ILE A 306 -6.12 5.77 -3.83
N SER A 307 -5.78 6.87 -4.50
CA SER A 307 -6.75 7.61 -5.34
C SER A 307 -7.34 6.73 -6.44
N GLN A 308 -6.50 5.92 -7.10
CA GLN A 308 -6.94 4.95 -8.11
C GLN A 308 -7.85 3.88 -7.52
N SER A 309 -7.48 3.34 -6.35
CA SER A 309 -8.27 2.33 -5.64
C SER A 309 -9.63 2.84 -5.18
N LEU A 310 -9.72 4.13 -4.82
CA LEU A 310 -10.96 4.79 -4.42
C LEU A 310 -11.85 5.16 -5.62
N GLY A 311 -11.28 5.23 -6.83
CA GLY A 311 -11.99 5.54 -8.06
C GLY A 311 -12.56 6.95 -8.10
N VAL A 312 -11.88 7.92 -7.47
CA VAL A 312 -12.24 9.34 -7.57
C VAL A 312 -11.80 9.93 -8.91
N ASP A 313 -12.56 10.87 -9.44
CA ASP A 313 -12.20 11.55 -10.70
C ASP A 313 -11.03 12.52 -10.52
N ASN A 314 -10.94 13.14 -9.33
CA ASN A 314 -9.86 14.06 -8.98
C ASN A 314 -9.35 13.76 -7.56
N PRO A 315 -8.02 13.60 -7.35
CA PRO A 315 -7.43 13.42 -6.02
C PRO A 315 -7.83 14.50 -4.99
N SER A 316 -8.17 15.72 -5.42
CA SER A 316 -8.62 16.80 -4.53
C SER A 316 -9.98 16.51 -3.86
N GLN A 317 -10.70 15.49 -4.33
CA GLN A 317 -11.94 15.00 -3.69
C GLN A 317 -11.64 14.15 -2.44
N ILE A 318 -10.37 13.86 -2.16
CA ILE A 318 -9.93 13.10 -1.00
C ILE A 318 -9.29 14.05 0.01
N LEU A 319 -9.86 14.11 1.20
CA LEU A 319 -9.23 14.75 2.36
C LEU A 319 -8.41 13.70 3.13
N PHE A 320 -7.10 13.90 3.26
CA PHE A 320 -6.25 13.13 4.15
C PHE A 320 -5.98 13.89 5.45
N ILE A 321 -6.16 13.20 6.58
CA ILE A 321 -5.85 13.73 7.91
C ILE A 321 -4.76 12.87 8.54
N THR A 322 -3.65 13.48 8.93
CA THR A 322 -2.50 12.83 9.59
C THR A 322 -1.84 13.80 10.56
N ASP A 323 -1.10 13.33 11.56
CA ASP A 323 -0.22 14.15 12.39
C ASP A 323 1.20 14.27 11.81
N VAL A 324 1.56 13.41 10.84
CA VAL A 324 2.93 13.32 10.32
C VAL A 324 3.12 14.26 9.14
N PHE A 325 4.01 15.24 9.30
CA PHE A 325 4.29 16.25 8.28
C PHE A 325 4.77 15.65 6.93
N GLN A 326 5.61 14.63 6.94
CA GLN A 326 6.10 14.00 5.71
C GLN A 326 5.00 13.25 4.95
N GLU A 327 4.03 12.69 5.66
CA GLU A 327 2.87 12.06 5.04
C GLU A 327 1.94 13.11 4.42
N ALA A 328 1.77 14.25 5.10
CA ALA A 328 1.01 15.38 4.59
C ALA A 328 1.60 15.92 3.28
N ILE A 329 2.93 16.05 3.18
CA ILE A 329 3.62 16.43 1.93
C ILE A 329 3.34 15.40 0.83
N ALA A 330 3.58 14.12 1.11
CA ALA A 330 3.42 13.06 0.12
C ALA A 330 1.97 12.98 -0.42
N ALA A 331 0.97 13.15 0.45
CA ALA A 331 -0.43 13.22 0.03
C ALA A 331 -0.75 14.47 -0.80
N LYS A 332 -0.20 15.64 -0.41
CA LYS A 332 -0.43 16.89 -1.16
C LYS A 332 0.19 16.84 -2.55
N ASP A 333 1.38 16.25 -2.67
CA ASP A 333 2.06 16.05 -3.96
C ASP A 333 1.27 15.09 -4.87
N ALA A 334 0.44 14.21 -4.30
CA ALA A 334 -0.49 13.35 -5.04
C ALA A 334 -1.83 14.04 -5.36
N GLY A 335 -2.00 15.31 -4.97
CA GLY A 335 -3.17 16.13 -5.25
C GLY A 335 -4.29 16.06 -4.21
N PHE A 336 -4.07 15.43 -3.05
CA PHE A 336 -5.09 15.35 -2.01
C PHE A 336 -5.29 16.70 -1.34
N GLU A 337 -6.49 16.91 -0.78
CA GLU A 337 -6.66 17.90 0.28
C GLU A 337 -6.10 17.33 1.58
N VAL A 338 -5.39 18.16 2.36
CA VAL A 338 -4.61 17.66 3.50
C VAL A 338 -4.79 18.57 4.70
N VAL A 339 -5.06 17.95 5.85
CA VAL A 339 -5.13 18.61 7.15
C VAL A 339 -4.22 17.90 8.13
N ILE A 340 -3.45 18.67 8.90
CA ILE A 340 -2.60 18.12 9.96
C ILE A 340 -3.37 18.08 11.29
N SER A 341 -3.43 16.91 11.91
CA SER A 341 -4.00 16.72 13.24
C SER A 341 -2.97 17.04 14.33
N ILE A 342 -3.30 17.97 15.21
CA ILE A 342 -2.47 18.37 16.34
C ILE A 342 -3.12 17.83 17.62
N ARG A 343 -2.63 16.68 18.09
CA ARG A 343 -3.08 16.04 19.32
C ARG A 343 -2.01 16.11 20.40
N GLN A 344 -2.43 15.93 21.65
CA GLN A 344 -1.49 15.86 22.77
C GLN A 344 -0.57 14.65 22.60
N GLY A 345 0.74 14.89 22.68
CA GLY A 345 1.77 13.85 22.51
C GLY A 345 2.34 13.74 21.10
N ASN A 346 1.76 14.44 20.11
CA ASN A 346 2.31 14.47 18.76
C ASN A 346 3.64 15.23 18.72
N ALA A 347 4.49 14.86 17.76
CA ALA A 347 5.73 15.59 17.48
C ALA A 347 5.40 17.03 17.02
N PRO A 348 6.26 18.02 17.32
CA PRO A 348 6.07 19.37 16.82
C PRO A 348 6.19 19.38 15.30
N VAL A 349 5.28 20.11 14.65
CA VAL A 349 5.29 20.34 13.20
C VAL A 349 6.14 21.59 12.91
N PRO A 350 6.93 21.63 11.82
CA PRO A 350 7.74 22.80 11.48
C PRO A 350 6.90 24.08 11.35
N GLU A 351 7.41 25.23 11.79
CA GLU A 351 6.70 26.50 11.62
C GLU A 351 6.51 26.85 10.13
N ASN A 352 5.42 27.57 9.81
CA ASN A 352 5.10 28.03 8.44
C ASN A 352 5.01 26.91 7.39
N HIS A 353 4.61 25.71 7.81
CA HIS A 353 4.48 24.53 6.96
C HIS A 353 3.37 24.61 5.89
N GLY A 354 2.48 25.61 5.94
CA GLY A 354 1.49 25.89 4.90
C GLY A 354 0.25 24.98 4.87
N PHE A 355 0.15 23.99 5.76
CA PHE A 355 -1.03 23.13 5.87
C PHE A 355 -2.04 23.68 6.88
N ARG A 356 -3.34 23.45 6.63
CA ARG A 356 -4.38 23.66 7.65
C ARG A 356 -4.16 22.67 8.80
N THR A 357 -4.29 23.13 10.03
CA THR A 357 -4.19 22.31 11.24
C THR A 357 -5.52 22.26 11.98
N ILE A 358 -5.84 21.12 12.60
CA ILE A 358 -7.00 20.96 13.50
C ILE A 358 -6.55 20.32 14.81
N LYS A 359 -7.27 20.57 15.90
CA LYS A 359 -7.09 19.89 17.20
C LYS A 359 -8.22 18.91 17.51
N SER A 360 -9.32 19.02 16.78
CA SER A 360 -10.50 18.15 16.83
C SER A 360 -11.08 17.95 15.44
N PHE A 361 -11.63 16.77 15.16
CA PHE A 361 -12.34 16.48 13.92
C PHE A 361 -13.66 17.25 13.81
N SER A 362 -14.17 17.83 14.90
CA SER A 362 -15.30 18.76 14.87
C SER A 362 -15.03 20.07 14.11
N GLU A 363 -13.76 20.34 13.76
CA GLU A 363 -13.37 21.51 12.97
C GLU A 363 -13.45 21.26 11.45
N ILE A 364 -13.68 20.02 11.03
CA ILE A 364 -13.91 19.61 9.64
C ILE A 364 -15.42 19.60 9.39
#